data_AF-A0A4Q3U6P2-F1
#
_entry.id   AF-A0A4Q3U6P2-F1
#
_cell.length_a   1.000
_cell.length_b   1.000
_cell.length_c   1.000
_cell.angle_alpha   90.00
_cell.angle_beta   90.00
_cell.angle_gamma   90.00
#
_symmetry.space_group_name_H-M   'P 1'
#
loop_
_entity.id
_entity.type
_entity.pdbx_description
1 polymer ?
#
loop_
_entity_poly.entity_id
_entity_poly.type
_entity_poly.pdbx_seq_one_letter_code
_entity_poly.pdbx_strand_id
1 'polypeptide(L)'
;MRGSFFPGMPFNQQVSFPCELNLHTTPDGPRIYRRPIKELEKLQGKPQSWSAKTVSEGETLSLVSKGDLYRLKAEVEIPEGANLIVSLRGESVVLSSNGLVSGEAAGKTQGGVRNIDILLDRASIEAFVNDGELSSTRYVLPRSNGIFLKADGGSVKIRSLTLWPLKSIWASR
;
A
#
# COMPACT_ATOMS: atom_id res chain seq x y z
N MET A 1 16.80 -3.39 0.70
CA MET A 1 16.09 -2.67 -0.38
C MET A 1 17.13 -1.83 -1.11
N ARG A 2 17.05 -1.69 -2.43
CA ARG A 2 18.06 -0.95 -3.21
C ARG A 2 17.99 0.55 -2.88
N GLY A 3 19.14 1.20 -2.78
CA GLY A 3 19.23 2.66 -2.60
C GLY A 3 18.84 3.18 -1.21
N SER A 4 18.72 2.30 -0.20
CA SER A 4 18.41 2.72 1.17
C SER A 4 19.60 3.48 1.80
N PHE A 5 19.31 4.59 2.47
CA PHE A 5 20.30 5.39 3.18
C PHE A 5 19.70 5.96 4.47
N PHE A 6 20.11 5.46 5.63
CA PHE A 6 19.55 5.83 6.93
C PHE A 6 20.48 6.81 7.67
N PRO A 7 20.19 8.13 7.66
CA PRO A 7 21.08 9.10 8.27
C PRO A 7 21.21 8.88 9.79
N GLY A 8 22.44 8.83 10.30
CA GLY A 8 22.71 8.71 11.73
C GLY A 8 22.41 7.35 12.36
N MET A 9 22.15 6.31 11.55
CA MET A 9 21.89 4.96 12.04
C MET A 9 23.12 4.05 11.92
N PRO A 10 23.30 3.08 12.85
CA PRO A 10 24.41 2.12 12.80
C PRO A 10 24.22 1.00 11.77
N PHE A 11 23.13 1.04 10.99
CA PHE A 11 22.81 0.11 9.91
C PHE A 11 22.56 0.88 8.61
N ASN A 12 22.76 0.21 7.48
CA ASN A 12 22.65 0.83 6.15
C ASN A 12 21.70 0.09 5.19
N GLN A 13 21.03 -0.97 5.65
CA GLN A 13 20.12 -1.77 4.82
C GLN A 13 18.92 -2.25 5.63
N GLN A 14 17.86 -2.60 4.90
CA GLN A 14 16.67 -3.28 5.41
C GLN A 14 16.22 -4.36 4.43
N VAL A 15 15.57 -5.41 4.94
CA VAL A 15 14.88 -6.42 4.12
C VAL A 15 13.43 -6.02 3.94
N SER A 16 12.82 -6.47 2.84
CA SER A 16 11.38 -6.32 2.65
C SER A 16 10.60 -7.24 3.58
N PHE A 17 9.32 -6.96 3.77
CA PHE A 17 8.39 -7.90 4.38
C PHE A 17 8.43 -9.24 3.65
N PRO A 18 8.49 -10.37 4.38
CA PRO A 18 8.42 -11.69 3.76
C PRO A 18 7.12 -11.86 2.97
N CYS A 19 7.22 -12.57 1.86
CA CYS A 19 6.08 -12.81 0.98
C CYS A 19 6.03 -14.27 0.54
N GLU A 20 4.81 -14.79 0.39
CA GLU A 20 4.55 -16.01 -0.36
C GLU A 20 4.64 -15.71 -1.87
N LEU A 21 5.26 -16.62 -2.62
CA LEU A 21 5.36 -16.56 -4.07
C LEU A 21 4.54 -17.70 -4.67
N ASN A 22 3.59 -17.38 -5.53
CA ASN A 22 2.77 -18.35 -6.24
C ASN A 22 2.86 -18.11 -7.74
N LEU A 23 2.74 -19.18 -8.53
CA LEU A 23 2.72 -19.08 -9.99
C LEU A 23 1.27 -19.11 -10.47
N HIS A 24 0.89 -18.12 -11.27
CA HIS A 24 -0.42 -18.02 -11.88
C HIS A 24 -0.30 -18.11 -13.40
N THR A 25 -1.16 -18.91 -14.02
CA THR A 25 -1.30 -18.93 -15.48
C THR A 25 -2.14 -17.74 -15.92
N THR A 26 -1.62 -16.95 -16.86
CA THR A 26 -2.33 -15.78 -17.39
C THR A 26 -2.30 -15.80 -18.93
N PRO A 27 -3.08 -14.95 -19.63
CA PRO A 27 -3.04 -14.86 -21.09
C PRO A 27 -1.63 -14.62 -21.68
N ASP A 28 -0.77 -13.89 -20.96
CA ASP A 28 0.63 -13.65 -21.36
C ASP A 28 1.60 -14.75 -20.90
N GLY A 29 1.08 -15.87 -20.38
CA GLY A 29 1.86 -16.96 -19.81
C GLY A 29 1.98 -16.94 -18.29
N PRO A 30 2.83 -17.80 -17.70
CA PRO A 30 2.98 -17.89 -16.25
C PRO A 30 3.57 -16.62 -15.64
N ARG A 31 2.96 -16.12 -14.55
CA ARG A 31 3.39 -14.94 -13.79
C ARG A 31 3.51 -15.25 -12.31
N ILE A 32 4.54 -14.69 -11.66
CA ILE A 32 4.71 -14.80 -10.20
C ILE A 32 3.81 -13.76 -9.54
N TYR A 33 2.99 -14.20 -8.60
CA TYR A 33 2.25 -13.33 -7.69
C TYR A 33 2.94 -13.35 -6.33
N ARG A 34 3.12 -12.16 -5.74
CA ARG A 34 3.84 -11.97 -4.47
C ARG A 34 2.88 -11.40 -3.43
N ARG A 35 2.59 -12.15 -2.37
CA ARG A 35 1.64 -11.76 -1.31
C ARG A 35 2.33 -11.68 0.04
N PRO A 36 2.04 -10.67 0.88
CA PRO A 36 2.55 -10.67 2.25
C PRO A 36 2.12 -11.93 3.02
N ILE A 37 3.05 -12.51 3.79
CA ILE A 37 2.76 -13.73 4.58
C ILE A 37 1.66 -13.49 5.63
N LYS A 38 0.92 -14.53 5.99
CA LYS A 38 -0.20 -14.45 6.95
C LYS A 38 0.25 -14.11 8.36
N GLU A 39 1.47 -14.46 8.75
CA GLU A 39 2.02 -14.20 10.09
C GLU A 39 2.06 -12.71 10.44
N LEU A 40 2.02 -11.81 9.45
CA LEU A 40 1.89 -10.37 9.68
C LEU A 40 0.61 -10.00 10.44
N GLU A 41 -0.42 -10.85 10.41
CA GLU A 41 -1.64 -10.67 11.20
C GLU A 41 -1.36 -10.66 12.71
N LYS A 42 -0.31 -11.37 13.17
CA LYS A 42 0.11 -11.37 14.59
C LYS A 42 0.59 -10.00 15.06
N LEU A 43 1.03 -9.15 14.14
CA LEU A 43 1.50 -7.79 14.43
C LEU A 43 0.38 -6.75 14.39
N GLN A 44 -0.81 -7.10 13.90
CA GLN A 44 -1.91 -6.16 13.78
C GLN A 44 -2.47 -5.78 15.17
N GLY A 45 -2.60 -4.48 15.39
CA GLY A 45 -3.33 -3.91 16.51
C GLY A 45 -4.83 -3.82 16.23
N LYS A 46 -5.53 -2.99 17.02
CA LYS A 46 -6.98 -2.78 16.85
C LYS A 46 -7.26 -2.09 15.51
N PRO A 47 -8.08 -2.68 14.62
CA PRO A 47 -8.39 -2.09 13.33
C PRO A 47 -9.28 -0.86 13.45
N GLN A 48 -9.14 0.04 12.48
CA GLN A 48 -10.15 1.01 12.07
C GLN A 48 -10.69 0.57 10.72
N SER A 49 -12.01 0.53 10.55
CA SER A 49 -12.65 0.05 9.32
C SER A 49 -13.69 1.03 8.82
N TRP A 50 -13.80 1.11 7.50
CA TRP A 50 -14.80 1.89 6.79
C TRP A 50 -15.54 0.96 5.83
N SER A 51 -16.87 0.99 5.90
CA SER A 51 -17.74 0.33 4.93
C SER A 51 -17.79 1.11 3.62
N ALA A 52 -18.59 0.63 2.66
CA ALA A 52 -18.78 1.23 1.34
C ALA A 52 -18.85 2.77 1.41
N LYS A 53 -17.85 3.43 0.81
CA LYS A 53 -17.72 4.88 0.76
C LYS A 53 -17.24 5.31 -0.62
N THR A 54 -17.79 6.42 -1.11
CA THR A 54 -17.25 7.11 -2.30
C THR A 54 -16.31 8.21 -1.82
N VAL A 55 -15.11 8.27 -2.39
CA VAL A 55 -14.22 9.43 -2.30
C VAL A 55 -14.46 10.25 -3.55
N SER A 56 -15.08 11.41 -3.37
CA SER A 56 -15.42 12.30 -4.48
C SER A 56 -14.16 12.95 -5.05
N GLU A 57 -14.19 13.35 -6.32
CA GLU A 57 -13.09 14.11 -6.92
C GLU A 57 -12.73 15.34 -6.06
N GLY A 58 -11.44 15.52 -5.75
CA GLY A 58 -10.96 16.59 -4.88
C GLY A 58 -11.20 16.38 -3.38
N GLU A 59 -11.99 15.37 -2.98
CA GLU A 59 -12.21 15.02 -1.58
C GLU A 59 -10.95 14.39 -0.99
N THR A 60 -10.68 14.70 0.28
CA THR A 60 -9.64 14.04 1.07
C THR A 60 -10.26 13.32 2.25
N LEU A 61 -10.13 12.01 2.29
CA LEU A 61 -10.51 11.18 3.43
C LEU A 61 -9.30 10.95 4.33
N SER A 62 -9.33 11.52 5.54
CA SER A 62 -8.30 11.27 6.57
C SER A 62 -8.57 9.95 7.29
N LEU A 63 -7.59 9.04 7.28
CA LEU A 63 -7.68 7.75 7.97
C LEU A 63 -7.03 7.79 9.35
N VAL A 64 -5.86 8.41 9.45
CA VAL A 64 -5.13 8.63 10.70
C VAL A 64 -4.26 9.88 10.57
N SER A 65 -4.07 10.62 11.67
CA SER A 65 -3.29 11.87 11.67
C SER A 65 -1.82 11.70 12.08
N LYS A 66 -1.46 10.59 12.73
CA LYS A 66 -0.10 10.32 13.25
C LYS A 66 0.19 8.84 13.35
N GLY A 67 1.47 8.48 13.41
CA GLY A 67 1.97 7.12 13.57
C GLY A 67 2.79 6.66 12.37
N ASP A 68 3.61 5.63 12.58
CA ASP A 68 4.62 5.23 11.62
C ASP A 68 4.38 3.86 10.97
N LEU A 69 3.66 2.97 11.67
CA LEU A 69 3.59 1.55 11.34
C LEU A 69 2.14 1.15 11.07
N TYR A 70 1.81 0.85 9.81
CA TYR A 70 0.45 0.53 9.42
C TYR A 70 0.39 -0.55 8.35
N ARG A 71 -0.70 -1.32 8.37
CA ARG A 71 -1.18 -2.06 7.21
C ARG A 71 -2.52 -1.48 6.77
N LEU A 72 -2.65 -1.15 5.50
CA LEU A 72 -3.89 -0.70 4.88
C LEU A 72 -4.34 -1.76 3.88
N LYS A 73 -5.58 -2.22 3.97
CA LYS A 73 -6.21 -3.03 2.92
C LYS A 73 -7.47 -2.34 2.43
N ALA A 74 -7.65 -2.27 1.13
CA ALA A 74 -8.87 -1.71 0.54
C ALA A 74 -9.31 -2.50 -0.69
N GLU A 75 -10.61 -2.65 -0.85
CA GLU A 75 -11.26 -3.04 -2.10
C GLU A 75 -11.81 -1.79 -2.77
N VAL A 76 -11.51 -1.63 -4.05
CA VAL A 76 -11.70 -0.37 -4.77
C VAL A 76 -12.34 -0.61 -6.14
N GLU A 77 -13.10 0.38 -6.60
CA GLU A 77 -13.53 0.51 -7.98
C GLU A 77 -13.12 1.89 -8.47
N ILE A 78 -12.20 1.91 -9.42
CA ILE A 78 -11.62 3.13 -9.98
C ILE A 78 -12.10 3.23 -11.43
N PRO A 79 -12.95 4.22 -11.77
CA PRO A 79 -13.35 4.46 -13.15
C PRO A 79 -12.17 4.74 -14.06
N GLU A 80 -12.34 4.53 -15.36
CA GLU A 80 -11.35 4.94 -16.35
C GLU A 80 -11.14 6.46 -16.31
N GLY A 81 -9.89 6.91 -16.35
CA GLY A 81 -9.52 8.32 -16.21
C GLY A 81 -9.39 8.83 -14.77
N ALA A 82 -9.92 8.11 -13.78
CA ALA A 82 -9.82 8.46 -12.37
C ALA A 82 -8.60 7.78 -11.70
N ASN A 83 -8.15 8.39 -10.61
CA ASN A 83 -7.07 7.88 -9.77
C ASN A 83 -7.47 7.88 -8.29
N LEU A 84 -7.07 6.82 -7.58
CA LEU A 84 -7.03 6.81 -6.12
C LEU A 84 -5.60 7.05 -5.65
N ILE A 85 -5.39 8.15 -4.93
CA ILE A 85 -4.11 8.52 -4.35
C ILE A 85 -4.14 8.15 -2.87
N VAL A 86 -3.30 7.20 -2.47
CA VAL A 86 -3.03 6.87 -1.08
C VAL A 86 -1.80 7.65 -0.62
N SER A 87 -2.03 8.70 0.17
CA SER A 87 -0.97 9.48 0.80
C SER A 87 -0.57 8.82 2.12
N LEU A 88 0.71 8.48 2.25
CA LEU A 88 1.32 7.73 3.35
C LEU A 88 2.46 8.59 3.89
N ARG A 89 2.17 9.41 4.91
CA ARG A 89 3.17 10.24 5.58
C ARG A 89 3.93 11.18 4.61
N GLY A 90 3.22 11.71 3.61
CA GLY A 90 3.74 12.63 2.59
C GLY A 90 4.27 11.96 1.32
N GLU A 91 4.33 10.62 1.31
CA GLU A 91 4.63 9.81 0.13
C GLU A 91 3.33 9.32 -0.52
N SER A 92 3.33 9.05 -1.83
CA SER A 92 2.13 8.57 -2.52
C SER A 92 2.27 7.16 -3.10
N VAL A 93 1.15 6.46 -3.12
CA VAL A 93 0.87 5.31 -3.97
C VAL A 93 -0.40 5.66 -4.76
N VAL A 94 -0.31 5.65 -6.09
CA VAL A 94 -1.41 6.04 -6.97
C VAL A 94 -1.92 4.80 -7.69
N LEU A 95 -3.22 4.55 -7.63
CA LEU A 95 -3.90 3.51 -8.38
C LEU A 95 -4.75 4.16 -9.47
N SER A 96 -4.61 3.67 -10.69
CA SER A 96 -5.57 3.93 -11.77
C SER A 96 -6.53 2.75 -11.89
N SER A 97 -7.44 2.78 -12.88
CA SER A 97 -8.36 1.67 -13.15
C SER A 97 -7.66 0.32 -13.38
N ASN A 98 -6.42 0.31 -13.88
CA ASN A 98 -5.67 -0.92 -14.22
C ASN A 98 -4.16 -0.82 -13.91
N GLY A 99 -3.75 0.04 -12.97
CA GLY A 99 -2.33 0.26 -12.74
C GLY A 99 -1.99 0.84 -11.38
N LEU A 100 -0.69 0.87 -11.12
CA LEU A 100 -0.06 1.38 -9.91
C LEU A 100 1.12 2.26 -10.29
N VAL A 101 1.27 3.39 -9.60
CA VAL A 101 2.50 4.18 -9.54
C VAL A 101 2.92 4.35 -8.08
N SER A 102 4.18 4.10 -7.78
CA SER A 102 4.74 4.03 -6.44
C SER A 102 6.20 4.51 -6.47
N GLY A 103 6.39 5.83 -6.34
CA GLY A 103 7.69 6.46 -6.62
C GLY A 103 8.05 6.27 -8.09
N GLU A 104 9.26 5.76 -8.35
CA GLU A 104 9.72 5.44 -9.71
C GLU A 104 9.14 4.12 -10.27
N ALA A 105 8.51 3.29 -9.42
CA ALA A 105 7.91 2.04 -9.86
C ALA A 105 6.53 2.30 -10.48
N ALA A 106 6.32 1.79 -11.69
CA ALA A 106 5.02 1.81 -12.36
C ALA A 106 4.73 0.45 -12.98
N GLY A 107 3.46 0.05 -13.00
CA GLY A 107 3.04 -1.20 -13.61
C GLY A 107 1.53 -1.24 -13.88
N LYS A 108 1.13 -2.17 -14.75
CA LYS A 108 -0.28 -2.42 -15.08
C LYS A 108 -0.67 -3.83 -14.68
N THR A 109 -1.91 -3.97 -14.23
CA THR A 109 -2.58 -5.26 -14.07
C THR A 109 -3.15 -5.69 -15.43
N GLN A 110 -3.39 -6.98 -15.60
CA GLN A 110 -3.98 -7.54 -16.83
C GLN A 110 -5.46 -7.20 -16.95
N GLY A 111 -6.13 -6.99 -15.81
CA GLY A 111 -7.49 -6.49 -15.73
C GLY A 111 -7.57 -5.22 -14.88
N GLY A 112 -8.75 -4.94 -14.33
CA GLY A 112 -8.93 -3.81 -13.42
C GLY A 112 -8.29 -4.03 -12.04
N VAL A 113 -7.93 -2.93 -11.38
CA VAL A 113 -7.55 -2.90 -9.96
C VAL A 113 -8.80 -3.13 -9.11
N ARG A 114 -8.78 -4.19 -8.29
CA ARG A 114 -9.87 -4.60 -7.41
C ARG A 114 -9.53 -4.40 -5.93
N ASN A 115 -8.27 -4.64 -5.57
CA ASN A 115 -7.81 -4.48 -4.20
C ASN A 115 -6.36 -4.00 -4.13
N ILE A 116 -6.02 -3.43 -2.98
CA ILE A 116 -4.69 -2.99 -2.60
C ILE A 116 -4.41 -3.37 -1.14
N ASP A 117 -3.22 -3.90 -0.89
CA ASP A 117 -2.64 -4.11 0.45
C ASP A 117 -1.35 -3.31 0.54
N ILE A 118 -1.23 -2.44 1.53
CA ILE A 118 -0.06 -1.58 1.74
C ILE A 118 0.49 -1.82 3.13
N LEU A 119 1.78 -2.10 3.21
CA LEU A 119 2.58 -2.12 4.43
C LEU A 119 3.42 -0.85 4.48
N LEU A 120 3.19 -0.06 5.53
CA LEU A 120 3.94 1.14 5.86
C LEU A 120 4.78 0.85 7.11
N ASP A 121 6.09 1.03 6.97
CA ASP A 121 7.05 1.05 8.08
C ASP A 121 7.69 2.46 8.16
N ARG A 122 8.54 2.68 9.17
CA ARG A 122 9.25 3.94 9.41
C ARG A 122 9.94 4.49 8.17
N ALA A 123 10.48 3.60 7.34
CA ALA A 123 11.30 3.94 6.19
C ALA A 123 11.05 3.07 4.94
N SER A 124 9.85 2.48 4.83
CA SER A 124 9.47 1.73 3.64
C SER A 124 7.98 1.75 3.37
N ILE A 125 7.64 1.68 2.10
CA ILE A 125 6.29 1.44 1.60
C ILE A 125 6.35 0.20 0.70
N GLU A 126 5.51 -0.79 1.01
CA GLU A 126 5.30 -1.96 0.15
C GLU A 126 3.83 -2.06 -0.21
N ALA A 127 3.52 -2.14 -1.49
CA ALA A 127 2.16 -2.14 -2.03
C ALA A 127 1.94 -3.37 -2.89
N PHE A 128 0.78 -4.02 -2.74
CA PHE A 128 0.41 -5.27 -3.39
C PHE A 128 -1.01 -5.14 -3.95
N VAL A 129 -1.13 -5.11 -5.28
CA VAL A 129 -2.39 -4.95 -6.00
C VAL A 129 -2.93 -6.33 -6.39
N ASN A 130 -4.25 -6.49 -6.35
CA ASN A 130 -4.95 -7.69 -6.83
C ASN A 130 -4.36 -8.98 -6.25
N ASP A 131 -4.18 -8.99 -4.94
CA ASP A 131 -3.57 -10.11 -4.23
C ASP A 131 -2.18 -10.47 -4.81
N GLY A 132 -1.35 -9.46 -5.05
CA GLY A 132 0.04 -9.65 -5.44
C GLY A 132 0.31 -9.85 -6.93
N GLU A 133 -0.67 -9.64 -7.81
CA GLU A 133 -0.48 -9.59 -9.26
C GLU A 133 0.57 -8.55 -9.66
N LEU A 134 0.50 -7.39 -9.02
CA LEU A 134 1.50 -6.33 -9.12
C LEU A 134 1.95 -5.97 -7.71
N SER A 135 3.26 -5.83 -7.52
CA SER A 135 3.81 -5.38 -6.24
C SER A 135 4.92 -4.36 -6.43
N SER A 136 5.04 -3.47 -5.46
CA SER A 136 6.09 -2.46 -5.36
C SER A 136 6.66 -2.50 -3.95
N THR A 137 7.98 -2.40 -3.85
CA THR A 137 8.69 -2.29 -2.57
C THR A 137 9.70 -1.17 -2.69
N ARG A 138 9.60 -0.15 -1.83
CA ARG A 138 10.55 0.97 -1.87
C ARG A 138 10.93 1.49 -0.50
N TYR A 139 12.17 1.95 -0.43
CA TYR A 139 12.68 2.75 0.66
C TYR A 139 12.11 4.17 0.57
N VAL A 140 11.71 4.74 1.71
CA VAL A 140 11.21 6.12 1.79
C VAL A 140 11.68 6.77 3.09
N LEU A 141 11.87 8.08 3.11
CA LEU A 141 11.98 8.86 4.36
C LEU A 141 10.77 9.80 4.43
N PRO A 142 9.72 9.42 5.17
CA PRO A 142 8.51 10.22 5.18
C PRO A 142 8.74 11.63 5.72
N ARG A 143 8.12 12.60 5.06
CA ARG A 143 8.29 14.05 5.34
C ARG A 143 7.11 14.65 6.07
N SER A 144 6.04 13.89 6.25
CA SER A 144 4.81 14.31 6.88
C SER A 144 4.23 13.19 7.76
N ASN A 145 3.08 13.45 8.35
CA ASN A 145 2.35 12.50 9.17
C ASN A 145 0.99 12.17 8.55
N GLY A 146 0.41 11.08 9.04
CA GLY A 146 -0.94 10.66 8.70
C GLY A 146 -1.05 9.90 7.39
N ILE A 147 -2.24 9.36 7.18
CA ILE A 147 -2.62 8.59 6.00
C ILE A 147 -3.94 9.14 5.48
N PHE A 148 -3.98 9.43 4.18
CA PHE A 148 -5.13 10.03 3.52
C PHE A 148 -5.42 9.32 2.20
N LEU A 149 -6.70 9.26 1.84
CA LEU A 149 -7.14 8.86 0.51
C LEU A 149 -7.67 10.09 -0.22
N LYS A 150 -7.30 10.24 -1.50
CA LYS A 150 -7.79 11.30 -2.37
C LYS A 150 -8.20 10.72 -3.71
N ALA A 151 -9.24 11.28 -4.31
CA ALA A 151 -9.63 10.96 -5.67
C ALA A 151 -9.30 12.12 -6.61
N ASP A 152 -8.79 11.80 -7.79
CA ASP A 152 -8.37 12.75 -8.82
C ASP A 152 -8.85 12.27 -10.20
N GLY A 153 -9.30 13.19 -11.07
CA GLY A 153 -9.86 12.85 -12.39
C GLY A 153 -11.23 12.14 -12.36
N GLY A 154 -11.82 11.97 -11.18
CA GLY A 154 -13.15 11.39 -10.98
C GLY A 154 -13.33 10.74 -9.61
N SER A 155 -14.58 10.43 -9.25
CA SER A 155 -14.91 9.80 -7.97
C SER A 155 -14.53 8.31 -7.93
N VAL A 156 -13.94 7.87 -6.82
CA VAL A 156 -13.53 6.47 -6.60
C VAL A 156 -14.44 5.82 -5.54
N LYS A 157 -14.89 4.59 -5.79
CA LYS A 157 -15.62 3.81 -4.78
C LYS A 157 -14.65 2.93 -4.00
N ILE A 158 -14.77 2.98 -2.68
CA ILE A 158 -14.10 2.09 -1.74
C ILE A 158 -15.17 1.17 -1.19
N ARG A 159 -15.12 -0.12 -1.56
CA ARG A 159 -16.10 -1.12 -1.09
C ARG A 159 -15.86 -1.50 0.36
N SER A 160 -14.59 -1.68 0.71
CA SER A 160 -14.12 -1.94 2.06
C SER A 160 -12.75 -1.30 2.24
N LEU A 161 -12.49 -0.81 3.45
CA LEU A 161 -11.18 -0.29 3.84
C LEU A 161 -10.93 -0.64 5.30
N THR A 162 -9.74 -1.17 5.58
CA THR A 162 -9.30 -1.43 6.93
C THR A 162 -7.86 -0.98 7.11
N LEU A 163 -7.61 -0.28 8.22
CA LEU A 163 -6.31 0.19 8.64
C LEU A 163 -5.98 -0.45 9.99
N TRP A 164 -4.84 -1.14 10.06
CA TRP A 164 -4.29 -1.68 11.30
C TRP A 164 -3.01 -0.95 11.66
N PRO A 165 -2.88 -0.40 12.88
CA PRO A 165 -1.55 -0.10 13.40
C PRO A 165 -0.77 -1.42 13.57
N LEU A 166 0.51 -1.42 13.26
CA LEU A 166 1.38 -2.59 13.43
C LEU A 166 2.26 -2.46 14.68
N LYS A 167 2.44 -3.58 15.38
CA LYS A 167 3.35 -3.69 16.53
C LYS A 167 4.79 -3.86 16.05
N SER A 168 5.73 -3.29 16.82
CA SER A 168 7.16 -3.56 16.65
C SER A 168 7.45 -5.03 16.91
N ILE A 169 8.30 -5.63 16.07
CA ILE A 169 8.87 -6.97 16.32
C ILE A 169 10.04 -6.94 17.31
N TRP A 170 10.61 -5.76 17.53
CA TRP A 170 11.66 -5.56 18.51
C TRP A 170 11.04 -5.36 19.89
N ALA A 171 11.60 -6.03 20.89
CA ALA A 171 11.22 -5.83 22.28
C ALA A 171 11.37 -4.34 22.66
N SER A 172 10.39 -3.80 23.38
CA SER A 172 10.57 -2.54 24.09
C SER A 172 11.70 -2.72 25.09
N ARG A 173 12.71 -1.86 25.01
CA ARG A 173 13.70 -1.74 26.07
C ARG A 173 13.06 -1.14 27.33
#